data_AF-A0A1B6J9W6-F1
#
_entry.id   AF-A0A1B6J9W6-F1
#
_cell.length_a   1.000
_cell.length_b   1.000
_cell.length_c   1.000
_cell.angle_alpha   90.00
_cell.angle_beta   90.00
_cell.angle_gamma   90.00
#
_symmetry.space_group_name_H-M   'P 1'
#
loop_
_entity.id
_entity.type
_entity.pdbx_description
1 polymer ?
#
loop_
_entity_poly.entity_id
_entity_poly.type
_entity_poly.pdbx_seq_one_letter_code
_entity_poly.pdbx_strand_id
1 'polypeptide(L)'
;DQILSPHEPVHVPEIEKELRNPIRRLYRKPLDMAFKALEPTLGSFTGPLRLLAGKAVIAWFSVYAIIYYVKYNKNDWTRASGWRITASRTTCVPGEVGYPMAPIMRPQDFNTRGFENSPI
;
A
#
# COMPACT_ATOMS: atom_id res chain seq x y z
N ASP A 1 -43.69 -0.77 -2.55
CA ASP A 1 -43.14 0.60 -2.64
C ASP A 1 -42.58 1.03 -1.30
N GLN A 2 -41.28 1.34 -1.26
CA GLN A 2 -40.60 1.74 -0.03
C GLN A 2 -40.70 3.26 0.11
N ILE A 3 -41.76 3.74 0.77
CA ILE A 3 -41.99 5.17 1.03
C ILE A 3 -41.22 5.53 2.30
N LEU A 4 -40.28 6.47 2.18
CA LEU A 4 -39.52 6.99 3.32
C LEU A 4 -40.45 7.79 4.25
N SER A 5 -40.19 7.76 5.56
CA SER A 5 -40.95 8.59 6.48
C SER A 5 -40.65 10.09 6.21
N PRO A 6 -41.60 11.01 6.48
CA PRO A 6 -41.40 12.44 6.23
C PRO A 6 -40.22 13.06 7.00
N HIS A 7 -39.76 12.39 8.06
CA HIS A 7 -38.67 12.84 8.91
C HIS A 7 -37.30 12.28 8.50
N GLU A 8 -37.24 11.35 7.55
CA GLU A 8 -35.99 10.79 7.07
C GLU A 8 -35.50 11.53 5.82
N PRO A 9 -34.16 11.73 5.68
CA PRO A 9 -33.08 11.25 6.54
C PRO A 9 -32.73 12.22 7.69
N VAL A 10 -32.55 11.67 8.90
CA VAL A 10 -32.06 12.42 10.07
C VAL A 10 -30.52 12.34 10.14
N HIS A 11 -29.84 13.46 9.92
CA HIS A 11 -28.39 13.54 10.11
C HIS A 11 -28.06 14.00 11.53
N VAL A 12 -27.58 13.07 12.38
CA VAL A 12 -27.15 13.38 13.75
C VAL A 12 -25.62 13.42 13.82
N PRO A 13 -25.00 14.62 13.87
CA PRO A 13 -23.55 14.75 13.82
C PRO A 13 -22.86 14.19 15.08
N GLU A 14 -23.53 14.16 16.24
CA GLU A 14 -22.95 13.57 17.45
C GLU A 14 -22.72 12.06 17.28
N ILE A 15 -23.70 11.34 16.73
CA ILE A 15 -23.61 9.89 16.49
C ILE A 15 -22.44 9.59 15.54
N GLU A 16 -22.29 10.35 14.46
CA GLU A 16 -21.16 10.17 13.54
C GLU A 16 -19.79 10.41 14.19
N LYS A 17 -19.73 11.38 15.12
CA LYS A 17 -18.50 11.76 15.82
C LYS A 17 -18.12 10.73 16.88
N GLU A 18 -19.09 10.18 17.60
CA GLU A 18 -18.89 9.19 18.65
C GLU A 18 -18.56 7.80 18.08
N LEU A 19 -19.23 7.38 17.00
CA LEU A 19 -18.99 6.10 16.35
C LEU A 19 -17.63 6.02 15.62
N ARG A 20 -16.96 7.15 15.37
CA ARG A 20 -15.67 7.20 14.68
C ARG A 20 -14.50 7.39 15.63
N ASN A 21 -13.55 6.44 15.58
CA ASN A 21 -12.28 6.49 16.30
C ASN A 21 -11.55 7.85 16.12
N PRO A 22 -11.01 8.48 17.19
CA PRO A 22 -10.25 9.73 17.12
C PRO A 22 -9.12 9.74 16.08
N ILE A 23 -8.35 8.66 15.97
CA ILE A 23 -7.27 8.52 14.98
C ILE A 23 -7.86 8.60 13.57
N ARG A 24 -9.00 7.95 13.35
CA ARG A 24 -9.74 7.98 12.08
C ARG A 24 -10.26 9.37 11.73
N ARG A 25 -10.64 10.17 12.72
CA ARG A 25 -11.05 11.55 12.51
C ARG A 25 -9.85 12.43 12.13
N LEU A 26 -8.69 12.20 12.75
CA LEU A 26 -7.48 12.99 12.52
C LEU A 26 -6.98 12.87 11.07
N TYR A 27 -6.77 11.66 10.57
CA TYR A 27 -6.23 11.51 9.20
C TYR A 27 -7.26 11.83 8.10
N ARG A 28 -8.56 11.83 8.40
CA ARG A 28 -9.62 12.19 7.42
C ARG A 28 -9.85 13.70 7.31
N LYS A 29 -9.62 14.44 8.40
CA LYS A 29 -9.84 15.89 8.49
C LYS A 29 -9.37 16.72 7.28
N PRO A 30 -8.13 16.57 6.77
CA PRO A 30 -7.67 17.41 5.65
C PRO A 30 -8.51 17.19 4.38
N LEU A 31 -8.88 15.94 4.10
CA LEU A 31 -9.64 15.58 2.92
C LEU A 31 -11.13 15.92 3.09
N ASP A 32 -11.65 15.83 4.32
CA ASP A 32 -12.99 16.33 4.66
C ASP A 32 -13.08 17.85 4.46
N MET A 33 -12.04 18.62 4.84
CA MET A 33 -12.00 20.08 4.61
C MET A 33 -11.97 20.43 3.13
N ALA A 34 -11.15 19.73 2.33
CA ALA A 34 -11.08 19.94 0.89
C ALA A 34 -12.40 19.63 0.19
N PHE A 35 -13.04 18.50 0.52
CA PHE A 35 -14.29 18.09 -0.12
C PHE A 35 -15.50 18.88 0.39
N LYS A 36 -15.47 19.45 1.59
CA LYS A 36 -16.50 20.38 2.05
C LYS A 36 -16.54 21.66 1.21
N ALA A 37 -15.38 22.15 0.76
CA ALA A 37 -15.31 23.29 -0.16
C ALA A 37 -15.79 22.93 -1.59
N LEU A 38 -15.62 21.68 -2.00
CA LEU A 38 -16.01 21.16 -3.32
C LEU A 38 -17.44 20.59 -3.36
N GLU A 39 -18.08 20.45 -2.20
CA GLU A 39 -19.44 19.92 -2.08
C GLU A 39 -20.49 20.67 -2.93
N PRO A 40 -20.47 22.02 -3.06
CA PRO A 40 -21.45 22.73 -3.88
C PRO A 40 -21.32 22.44 -5.38
N THR A 41 -20.14 22.01 -5.84
CA THR A 41 -19.88 21.73 -7.26
C THR A 41 -20.05 20.26 -7.59
N LEU A 42 -19.65 19.37 -6.68
CA LEU A 42 -19.67 17.92 -6.87
C LEU A 42 -21.02 17.27 -6.52
N GLY A 43 -21.82 17.89 -5.65
CA GLY A 43 -23.13 17.38 -5.23
C GLY A 43 -23.05 15.93 -4.73
N SER A 44 -23.83 15.04 -5.34
CA SER A 44 -23.91 13.62 -4.98
C SER A 44 -22.60 12.84 -5.19
N PHE A 45 -21.69 13.31 -6.03
CA PHE A 45 -20.40 12.66 -6.27
C PHE A 45 -19.36 12.90 -5.18
N THR A 46 -19.61 13.86 -4.28
CA THR A 46 -18.68 14.25 -3.20
C THR A 46 -18.28 13.05 -2.33
N GLY A 47 -19.25 12.22 -1.93
CA GLY A 47 -19.02 11.06 -1.07
C GLY A 47 -18.09 10.00 -1.68
N PRO A 48 -18.44 9.45 -2.86
CA PRO A 48 -17.59 8.48 -3.58
C PRO A 48 -16.21 9.01 -3.91
N LEU A 49 -16.10 10.25 -4.41
CA LEU A 49 -14.82 10.85 -4.79
C LEU A 49 -13.90 11.05 -3.58
N ARG A 50 -14.44 11.51 -2.45
CA ARG A 50 -13.69 11.66 -1.20
C ARG A 50 -13.12 10.33 -0.72
N LEU A 51 -13.89 9.24 -0.84
CA LEU A 51 -13.45 7.91 -0.45
C LEU A 51 -12.34 7.39 -1.37
N LEU A 52 -12.48 7.56 -2.69
CA LEU A 52 -11.48 7.15 -3.67
C LEU A 52 -10.20 7.97 -3.54
N ALA A 53 -10.32 9.30 -3.44
CA ALA A 53 -9.18 10.20 -3.24
C ALA A 53 -8.42 9.87 -1.96
N GLY A 54 -9.11 9.62 -0.84
CA GLY A 54 -8.46 9.24 0.41
C GLY A 54 -7.70 7.91 0.29
N LYS A 55 -8.29 6.89 -0.35
CA LYS A 55 -7.61 5.62 -0.61
C LYS A 55 -6.42 5.78 -1.55
N ALA A 56 -6.56 6.59 -2.61
CA ALA A 56 -5.50 6.84 -3.58
C ALA A 56 -4.29 7.52 -2.92
N VAL A 57 -4.52 8.54 -2.08
CA VAL A 57 -3.46 9.24 -1.34
C VAL A 57 -2.73 8.27 -0.39
N ILE A 58 -3.47 7.50 0.40
CA ILE A 58 -2.87 6.52 1.32
C ILE A 58 -2.07 5.46 0.54
N ALA A 59 -2.63 4.92 -0.54
CA ALA A 59 -1.95 3.93 -1.38
C ALA A 59 -0.66 4.50 -1.98
N TRP A 60 -0.71 5.71 -2.51
CA TRP A 60 0.44 6.41 -3.08
C TRP A 60 1.55 6.57 -2.05
N PHE A 61 1.27 7.19 -0.89
CA PHE A 61 2.26 7.35 0.19
C PHE A 61 2.80 6.00 0.69
N SER A 62 1.95 4.98 0.81
CA SER A 62 2.37 3.65 1.26
C SER A 62 3.33 2.99 0.27
N VAL A 63 3.05 3.08 -1.03
CA VAL A 63 3.94 2.55 -2.09
C VAL A 63 5.29 3.25 -2.04
N TYR A 64 5.31 4.58 -1.96
CA TYR A 64 6.57 5.32 -1.85
C TYR A 64 7.35 4.97 -0.58
N ALA A 65 6.68 4.86 0.57
CA ALA A 65 7.31 4.46 1.82
C ALA A 65 7.91 3.06 1.74
N ILE A 66 7.20 2.10 1.14
CA ILE A 66 7.68 0.73 0.91
C ILE A 66 8.91 0.74 -0.01
N ILE A 67 8.83 1.42 -1.16
CA ILE A 67 9.95 1.48 -2.11
C ILE A 67 11.18 2.11 -1.45
N TYR A 68 11.00 3.23 -0.75
CA TYR A 68 12.08 3.89 -0.03
C TYR A 68 12.68 2.97 1.03
N TYR A 69 11.85 2.32 1.84
CA TYR A 69 12.30 1.42 2.88
C TYR A 69 13.13 0.26 2.29
N VAL A 70 12.61 -0.42 1.26
CA VAL A 70 13.31 -1.52 0.58
C VAL A 70 14.62 -1.05 -0.06
N LYS A 71 14.64 0.16 -0.63
CA LYS A 71 15.84 0.71 -1.29
C LYS A 71 16.99 0.94 -0.31
N TYR A 72 16.72 1.47 0.89
CA TYR A 72 17.74 1.91 1.84
C TYR A 72 17.93 0.98 3.05
N ASN A 73 17.01 0.05 3.30
CA ASN A 73 17.09 -0.93 4.39
C ASN A 73 17.19 -2.35 3.83
N LYS A 74 18.14 -2.56 2.90
CA LYS A 74 18.44 -3.88 2.36
C LYS A 74 19.06 -4.78 3.43
N ASN A 75 18.58 -6.02 3.46
CA ASN A 75 19.06 -7.05 4.37
C ASN A 75 20.26 -7.79 3.75
N ASP A 76 21.42 -7.15 3.77
CA ASP A 76 22.69 -7.71 3.27
C ASP A 76 23.46 -8.40 4.41
N TRP A 77 24.52 -9.15 4.09
CA TRP A 77 25.30 -9.92 5.07
C TRP A 77 25.82 -9.08 6.26
N THR A 78 26.03 -7.77 6.07
CA THR A 78 26.52 -6.83 7.10
C THR A 78 25.45 -6.39 8.09
N ARG A 79 24.15 -6.59 7.80
CA ARG A 79 23.04 -6.04 8.62
C ARG A 79 21.92 -7.06 8.80
N ALA A 80 21.54 -7.34 10.05
CA ALA A 80 20.42 -8.25 10.35
C ALA A 80 19.02 -7.63 10.11
N SER A 81 18.92 -6.31 10.10
CA SER A 81 17.67 -5.57 9.94
C SER A 81 17.25 -5.39 8.49
N GLY A 82 15.96 -5.13 8.25
CA GLY A 82 15.42 -4.85 6.92
C GLY A 82 14.70 -6.04 6.31
N TRP A 83 13.97 -5.79 5.23
CA TRP A 83 13.23 -6.85 4.55
C TRP A 83 14.16 -7.71 3.71
N ARG A 84 14.00 -9.03 3.86
CA ARG A 84 14.67 -10.01 3.02
C ARG A 84 13.79 -10.33 1.83
N ILE A 85 14.23 -9.90 0.65
CA ILE A 85 13.54 -10.16 -0.61
C ILE A 85 14.38 -11.17 -1.40
N THR A 86 13.84 -12.37 -1.58
CA THR A 86 14.44 -13.42 -2.42
C THR A 86 13.51 -13.70 -3.58
N ALA A 87 13.99 -13.51 -4.80
CA ALA A 87 13.25 -13.88 -6.00
C ALA A 87 13.54 -15.35 -6.34
N SER A 88 12.49 -16.13 -6.61
CA SER A 88 12.66 -17.43 -7.25
C SER A 88 12.99 -17.24 -8.73
N ARG A 89 13.72 -18.19 -9.30
CA ARG A 89 13.93 -18.24 -10.75
C ARG A 89 12.59 -18.34 -11.50
N THR A 90 12.58 -17.83 -12.73
CA THR A 90 11.47 -18.07 -13.65
C THR A 90 11.42 -19.54 -14.07
N THR A 91 10.22 -20.05 -14.32
CA THR A 91 10.03 -21.39 -14.89
C THR A 91 10.56 -21.42 -16.31
N CYS A 92 11.25 -22.49 -16.69
CA CYS A 92 11.69 -22.75 -18.06
C CYS A 92 11.34 -24.18 -18.42
N VAL A 93 10.63 -24.37 -19.53
CA VAL A 93 10.18 -25.70 -19.99
C VAL A 93 10.94 -26.16 -21.24
N PRO A 94 11.01 -27.49 -21.51
CA PRO A 94 11.66 -28.01 -22.70
C PRO A 94 11.07 -27.38 -23.98
N GLY A 95 11.94 -26.84 -24.83
CA GLY A 95 11.54 -26.20 -26.10
C GLY A 95 11.47 -24.67 -26.06
N GLU A 96 11.55 -24.05 -24.88
CA GLU A 96 11.72 -22.60 -24.76
C GLU A 96 13.18 -22.18 -24.97
N VAL A 97 13.37 -20.93 -25.44
CA VAL A 97 14.69 -20.33 -25.57
C VAL A 97 15.32 -20.21 -24.18
N GLY A 98 16.44 -20.90 -23.97
CA GLY A 98 17.17 -20.91 -22.70
C GLY A 98 17.01 -22.17 -21.86
N TYR A 99 16.20 -23.16 -22.29
CA TYR A 99 16.15 -24.47 -21.65
C TYR A 99 17.53 -25.18 -21.72
N PRO A 100 18.04 -25.81 -20.64
CA PRO A 100 17.38 -26.13 -19.36
C PRO A 100 17.46 -25.06 -18.26
N MET A 101 18.00 -23.87 -18.53
CA MET A 101 18.25 -22.78 -17.56
C MET A 101 18.74 -23.29 -16.19
N ALA A 102 19.65 -24.26 -16.22
CA ALA A 102 20.20 -24.87 -15.01
C ALA A 102 21.18 -23.87 -14.39
N PRO A 103 20.98 -23.46 -13.11
CA PRO A 103 21.90 -22.55 -12.47
C PRO A 103 23.18 -23.31 -12.14
N ILE A 104 24.32 -22.80 -12.63
CA ILE A 104 25.63 -23.25 -12.19
C ILE A 104 25.90 -22.57 -10.85
N MET A 105 25.53 -23.21 -9.75
CA MET A 105 25.79 -22.70 -8.39
C MET A 105 26.92 -23.49 -7.75
N ARG A 106 27.83 -22.79 -7.08
CA ARG A 106 28.84 -23.41 -6.22
C ARG A 106 28.21 -23.72 -4.86
N PRO A 107 28.73 -24.72 -4.11
CA PRO A 107 28.28 -25.01 -2.74
C PRO A 107 28.37 -23.83 -1.77
N GLN A 108 29.18 -22.81 -2.09
CA GLN A 108 29.31 -21.61 -1.26
C GLN A 108 28.29 -20.52 -1.61
N ASP A 109 27.60 -20.57 -2.77
CA ASP A 109 26.72 -19.50 -3.25
C ASP A 109 25.33 -19.51 -2.58
N PHE A 110 25.09 -20.44 -1.65
CA PHE A 110 23.80 -20.59 -0.97
C PHE A 110 23.63 -19.55 0.13
N ASN A 111 22.70 -18.61 -0.08
CA ASN A 111 22.23 -17.66 0.95
C ASN A 111 23.35 -16.77 1.54
N THR A 112 24.34 -16.40 0.73
CA THR A 112 25.48 -15.58 1.15
C THR A 112 25.11 -14.12 1.44
N ARG A 113 23.91 -13.66 1.05
CA ARG A 113 23.43 -12.27 1.26
C ARG A 113 24.45 -11.22 0.77
N GLY A 114 25.17 -11.54 -0.31
CA GLY A 114 26.20 -10.68 -0.90
C GLY A 114 27.55 -10.73 -0.18
N PHE A 115 27.81 -11.70 0.70
CA PHE A 115 29.09 -11.87 1.39
C PHE A 115 30.25 -12.08 0.41
N GLU A 116 30.00 -12.67 -0.75
CA GLU A 116 31.01 -12.82 -1.82
C GLU A 116 31.58 -11.48 -2.32
N ASN A 117 30.84 -10.37 -2.13
CA ASN A 117 31.31 -9.02 -2.46
C ASN A 117 31.95 -8.30 -1.26
N SER A 118 32.22 -9.03 -0.17
CA SER A 118 32.88 -8.45 0.99
C SER A 118 34.35 -8.14 0.69
N PRO A 119 34.95 -7.13 1.35
CA PRO A 119 36.36 -6.80 1.17
C PRO A 119 37.33 -7.76 1.88
N ILE A 120 36.81 -8.81 2.55
CA ILE A 120 37.57 -9.80 3.32
C ILE A 120 37.50 -11.19 2.69
#